data_AF-A0A7K2CBC6-F1
#
_entry.id   AF-A0A7K2CBC6-F1
#
_cell.length_a   1.000
_cell.length_b   1.000
_cell.length_c   1.000
_cell.angle_alpha   90.00
_cell.angle_beta   90.00
_cell.angle_gamma   90.00
#
_symmetry.space_group_name_H-M   'P 1'
#
loop_
_entity.id
_entity.type
_entity.pdbx_description
1 polymer ?
#
loop_
_entity_poly.entity_id
_entity_poly.type
_entity_poly.pdbx_seq_one_letter_code
_entity_poly.pdbx_strand_id
1 'polypeptide(L)'
;MPRGYILLCLLLGCMCVQRTYSQTMPLKGVVWDTPEPPTAQDLLKIHEAGVEAVRLPVITDRNLLHVADTLGLQLFQDLPIRFLPAPALLDTLEYAKNQLSLARQTYHLYRSAHHFGVSTKSDTSSPQACEYFEELAAWAPELTLYYTSAFIADDQCSSDVDLVLLDVRKEPDPVTVIEDWSRPTPVGFSSVGQKVDPDKFGLYQTHSPQSQARFLENHLPRLLETTAEVIFVYRWQDTGNTSSQWGLIDASGQGRPAFDVLRGIYTDTQQIFAFDFGDQPRRATPWPLILSWTTCLLIALLGLWYDRFLNLVWKYAADPWANRDTLYRKSVLPPDISLIYVVTQGILLSAVVLILVEAFSDLLLVEAIAALMSPYILDQVSNLTSNFYLLVLVVIAIYLIANLISYSLAALIARRLHGIAVEDFFTINAMNHTPLGAMLPMVMIAPGLNRSQYDILAIILAFSWAFLSIFCIIRGARSFATLTRRGLVNSGTFGVIALPLLVLAGLILVLCLPYTREYIIFWWHLIFRA
;
A
#
# COMPACT_ATOMS: atom_id res chain seq x y z
N MET A 1 46.53 37.15 53.44
CA MET A 1 45.14 36.63 53.51
C MET A 1 44.44 36.92 52.19
N PRO A 2 43.75 35.96 51.58
CA PRO A 2 44.47 34.95 50.80
C PRO A 2 44.15 34.96 49.30
N ARG A 3 45.22 34.80 48.52
CA ARG A 3 45.30 34.55 47.06
C ARG A 3 44.92 33.10 46.69
N GLY A 4 43.90 32.53 47.33
CA GLY A 4 43.63 31.07 47.29
C GLY A 4 42.58 30.58 46.30
N TYR A 5 41.71 31.45 45.76
CA TYR A 5 40.48 31.00 45.08
C TYR A 5 40.47 31.14 43.55
N ILE A 6 41.44 31.83 42.94
CA ILE A 6 41.45 32.03 41.49
C ILE A 6 42.15 30.87 40.75
N LEU A 7 43.07 30.15 41.42
CA LEU A 7 43.74 29.00 40.80
C LEU A 7 42.89 27.72 40.80
N LEU A 8 41.90 27.60 41.70
CA LEU A 8 41.06 26.40 41.79
C LEU A 8 39.98 26.36 40.70
N CYS A 9 39.45 27.51 40.27
CA CYS A 9 38.47 27.55 39.17
C CYS A 9 39.11 27.32 37.79
N LEU A 10 40.41 27.63 37.62
CA LEU A 10 41.13 27.34 36.37
C LEU A 10 41.58 25.88 36.26
N LEU A 11 41.78 25.18 37.39
CA LEU A 11 42.13 23.75 37.40
C LEU A 11 40.91 22.81 37.38
N LEU A 12 39.73 23.25 37.85
CA LEU A 12 38.47 22.48 37.72
C LEU A 12 37.78 22.66 36.35
N GLY A 13 38.19 23.64 35.54
CA GLY A 13 37.73 23.81 34.16
C GLY A 13 38.34 22.83 33.13
N CYS A 14 39.30 21.99 33.54
CA CYS A 14 40.02 21.06 32.66
C CYS A 14 39.52 19.60 32.69
N MET A 15 38.35 19.32 33.29
CA MET A 15 37.76 17.97 33.28
C MET A 15 36.30 17.92 32.80
N CYS A 16 35.90 18.83 31.91
CA CYS A 16 34.90 18.45 30.91
C CYS A 16 35.64 17.62 29.87
N VAL A 17 35.73 16.31 30.13
CA VAL A 17 35.90 15.31 29.07
C VAL A 17 34.71 15.51 28.14
N GLN A 18 34.89 16.36 27.13
CA GLN A 18 34.11 16.24 25.92
C GLN A 18 34.35 14.82 25.45
N ARG A 19 33.36 13.95 25.71
CA ARG A 19 33.20 12.70 24.98
C ARG A 19 33.02 13.15 23.54
N THR A 20 34.12 13.25 22.81
CA THR A 20 34.11 13.28 21.36
C THR A 20 33.48 11.96 20.96
N TYR A 21 32.15 11.96 20.84
CA TYR A 21 31.48 11.02 19.96
C TYR A 21 32.10 11.30 18.60
N SER A 22 33.07 10.47 18.22
CA SER A 22 33.44 10.34 16.82
C SER A 22 32.15 9.92 16.15
N GLN A 23 31.47 10.85 15.46
CA GLN A 23 30.34 10.51 14.61
C GLN A 23 30.91 9.59 13.54
N THR A 24 30.74 8.29 13.75
CA THR A 24 30.95 7.29 12.70
C THR A 24 29.89 7.57 11.66
N MET A 25 30.31 7.84 10.42
CA MET A 25 29.37 8.00 9.32
C MET A 25 28.51 6.74 9.20
N PRO A 26 27.23 6.87 8.81
CA PRO A 26 26.37 5.72 8.57
C PRO A 26 26.96 4.80 7.50
N LEU A 27 26.79 3.49 7.66
CA LEU A 27 27.17 2.52 6.64
C LEU A 27 26.39 2.75 5.35
N LYS A 28 27.12 2.74 4.22
CA LYS A 28 26.57 2.96 2.88
C LYS A 28 25.95 1.66 2.35
N GLY A 29 24.63 1.58 2.34
CA GLY A 29 23.92 0.32 2.10
C GLY A 29 23.02 0.27 0.86
N VAL A 30 22.80 -0.93 0.33
CA VAL A 30 21.75 -1.20 -0.68
C VAL A 30 20.90 -2.42 -0.32
N VAL A 31 19.63 -2.41 -0.72
CA VAL A 31 18.76 -3.59 -0.62
C VAL A 31 18.91 -4.43 -1.89
N TRP A 32 19.20 -5.71 -1.71
CA TRP A 32 19.36 -6.68 -2.78
C TRP A 32 18.42 -7.87 -2.57
N ASP A 33 17.25 -7.80 -3.21
CA ASP A 33 16.20 -8.82 -3.16
C ASP A 33 16.01 -9.39 -4.57
N THR A 34 16.79 -10.42 -4.93
CA THR A 34 16.75 -11.04 -6.27
C THR A 34 16.02 -12.39 -6.27
N PRO A 35 15.25 -12.69 -7.33
CA PRO A 35 14.65 -14.02 -7.51
C PRO A 35 15.69 -15.07 -7.87
N GLU A 36 16.82 -14.65 -8.45
CA GLU A 36 17.96 -15.51 -8.73
C GLU A 36 18.92 -15.55 -7.54
N PRO A 37 19.59 -16.69 -7.31
CA PRO A 37 20.55 -16.81 -6.22
C PRO A 37 21.70 -15.80 -6.40
N PRO A 38 22.08 -15.08 -5.33
CA PRO A 38 23.14 -14.08 -5.39
C PRO A 38 24.46 -14.69 -5.87
N THR A 39 25.22 -13.96 -6.69
CA THR A 39 26.55 -14.41 -7.16
C THR A 39 27.68 -13.57 -6.57
N ALA A 40 28.88 -14.15 -6.51
CA ALA A 40 30.07 -13.43 -6.05
C ALA A 40 30.42 -12.24 -6.95
N GLN A 41 30.11 -12.34 -8.25
CA GLN A 41 30.36 -11.25 -9.20
C GLN A 41 29.44 -10.05 -8.95
N ASP A 42 28.22 -10.29 -8.47
CA ASP A 42 27.31 -9.20 -8.12
C ASP A 42 27.75 -8.48 -6.85
N LEU A 43 28.25 -9.21 -5.84
CA LEU A 43 28.87 -8.59 -4.65
C LEU A 43 30.07 -7.71 -5.00
N LEU A 44 30.89 -8.13 -5.97
CA LEU A 44 31.99 -7.31 -6.48
C LEU A 44 31.48 -6.00 -7.10
N LYS A 45 30.47 -6.08 -7.97
CA LYS A 45 29.87 -4.87 -8.58
C LYS A 45 29.24 -3.94 -7.55
N ILE A 46 28.59 -4.51 -6.53
CA ILE A 46 28.01 -3.75 -5.42
C ILE A 46 29.11 -3.01 -4.67
N HIS A 47 30.19 -3.70 -4.31
CA HIS A 47 31.34 -3.11 -3.62
C HIS A 47 32.03 -2.03 -4.47
N GLU A 48 32.22 -2.26 -5.77
CA GLU A 48 32.78 -1.28 -6.72
C GLU A 48 31.93 0.01 -6.82
N ALA A 49 30.64 -0.05 -6.47
CA ALA A 49 29.78 1.13 -6.38
C ALA A 49 29.95 1.92 -5.06
N GLY A 50 30.90 1.54 -4.20
CA GLY A 50 31.15 2.18 -2.90
C GLY A 50 30.22 1.72 -1.78
N VAL A 51 29.52 0.60 -1.97
CA VAL A 51 28.64 0.01 -0.96
C VAL A 51 29.47 -0.73 0.09
N GLU A 52 29.09 -0.54 1.35
CA GLU A 52 29.69 -1.15 2.54
C GLU A 52 28.76 -2.17 3.21
N ALA A 53 27.44 -2.00 3.05
CA ALA A 53 26.42 -2.88 3.61
C ALA A 53 25.42 -3.39 2.56
N VAL A 54 25.04 -4.66 2.64
CA VAL A 54 24.05 -5.25 1.73
C VAL A 54 22.96 -5.91 2.55
N ARG A 55 21.71 -5.49 2.32
CA ARG A 55 20.54 -6.12 2.94
C ARG A 55 19.90 -7.10 1.97
N LEU A 56 19.78 -8.36 2.37
CA LEU A 56 19.36 -9.46 1.50
C LEU A 56 18.63 -10.56 2.29
N PRO A 57 17.92 -11.50 1.63
CA PRO A 57 17.45 -12.72 2.28
C PRO A 57 18.60 -13.54 2.87
N VAL A 58 18.31 -14.41 3.84
CA VAL A 58 19.31 -15.29 4.47
C VAL A 58 20.06 -16.12 3.42
N ILE A 59 21.39 -16.04 3.44
CA ILE A 59 22.28 -16.82 2.60
C ILE A 59 22.99 -17.91 3.40
N THR A 60 23.11 -19.09 2.80
CA THR A 60 23.83 -20.23 3.39
C THR A 60 25.07 -20.63 2.59
N ASP A 61 25.30 -20.00 1.44
CA ASP A 61 26.47 -20.26 0.60
C ASP A 61 27.73 -19.67 1.24
N ARG A 62 28.63 -20.58 1.67
CA ARG A 62 29.90 -20.26 2.31
C ARG A 62 30.83 -19.45 1.40
N ASN A 63 30.78 -19.67 0.09
CA ASN A 63 31.64 -18.94 -0.84
C ASN A 63 31.24 -17.46 -0.89
N LEU A 64 29.94 -17.16 -0.90
CA LEU A 64 29.45 -15.78 -0.87
C LEU A 64 29.81 -15.08 0.44
N LEU A 65 29.64 -15.78 1.57
CA LEU A 65 30.03 -15.26 2.89
C LEU A 65 31.53 -14.93 2.93
N HIS A 66 32.37 -15.81 2.41
CA HIS A 66 33.81 -15.58 2.36
C HIS A 66 34.23 -14.43 1.43
N VAL A 67 33.53 -14.28 0.29
CA VAL A 67 33.73 -13.15 -0.61
C VAL A 67 33.31 -11.85 0.07
N ALA A 68 32.17 -11.82 0.77
CA ALA A 68 31.73 -10.65 1.53
C ALA A 68 32.74 -10.25 2.61
N ASP A 69 33.27 -11.21 3.37
CA ASP A 69 34.35 -10.97 4.34
C ASP A 69 35.60 -10.37 3.67
N THR A 70 36.00 -10.91 2.52
CA THR A 70 37.19 -10.45 1.78
C THR A 70 37.02 -9.02 1.28
N LEU A 71 35.80 -8.65 0.88
CA LEU A 71 35.45 -7.29 0.44
C LEU A 71 35.18 -6.33 1.61
N GLY A 72 35.12 -6.84 2.85
CA GLY A 72 34.75 -6.06 4.02
C GLY A 72 33.28 -5.60 4.02
N LEU A 73 32.42 -6.29 3.27
CA LEU A 73 30.99 -5.99 3.22
C LEU A 73 30.30 -6.49 4.48
N GLN A 74 29.34 -5.72 5.00
CA GLN A 74 28.44 -6.14 6.07
C GLN A 74 27.12 -6.62 5.48
N LEU A 75 26.70 -7.83 5.83
CA LEU A 75 25.49 -8.48 5.34
C LEU A 75 24.40 -8.40 6.41
N PHE A 76 23.28 -7.80 6.01
CA PHE A 76 22.06 -7.66 6.80
C PHE A 76 21.05 -8.66 6.25
N GLN A 77 20.86 -9.77 6.97
CA GLN A 77 20.13 -10.93 6.47
C GLN A 77 18.71 -11.00 7.05
N ASP A 78 17.71 -10.81 6.20
CA ASP A 78 16.30 -10.83 6.62
C ASP A 78 15.72 -12.24 6.64
N LEU A 79 15.10 -12.60 7.76
CA LEU A 79 14.19 -13.74 7.84
C LEU A 79 12.92 -13.48 7.01
N PRO A 80 12.28 -14.53 6.45
CA PRO A 80 11.05 -14.39 5.68
C PRO A 80 9.81 -14.22 6.57
N ILE A 81 9.89 -13.37 7.60
CA ILE A 81 8.83 -13.06 8.55
C ILE A 81 8.39 -11.61 8.29
N ARG A 82 7.26 -11.44 7.61
CA ARG A 82 6.82 -10.13 7.10
C ARG A 82 5.33 -9.90 7.35
N PHE A 83 4.94 -8.66 7.68
CA PHE A 83 3.55 -8.22 7.80
C PHE A 83 2.66 -9.07 8.73
N LEU A 84 3.17 -9.45 9.91
CA LEU A 84 2.38 -10.24 10.87
C LEU A 84 1.78 -9.37 11.99
N PRO A 85 0.55 -9.67 12.45
CA PRO A 85 0.04 -9.15 13.71
C PRO A 85 0.87 -9.69 14.89
N ALA A 86 0.87 -8.98 16.02
CA ALA A 86 1.69 -9.33 17.18
C ALA A 86 1.54 -10.78 17.68
N PRO A 87 0.34 -11.38 17.82
CA PRO A 87 0.20 -12.77 18.25
C PRO A 87 0.78 -13.77 17.24
N ALA A 88 0.52 -13.55 15.94
CA ALA A 88 1.06 -14.42 14.89
C ALA A 88 2.59 -14.29 14.78
N LEU A 89 3.16 -13.13 15.12
CA LEU A 89 4.61 -12.96 15.20
C LEU A 89 5.18 -13.86 16.30
N LEU A 90 4.57 -13.88 17.49
CA LEU A 90 4.99 -14.75 18.59
C LEU A 90 4.91 -16.24 18.20
N ASP A 91 3.87 -16.65 17.48
CA ASP A 91 3.73 -18.03 16.97
C ASP A 91 4.87 -18.45 16.01
N THR A 92 5.58 -17.49 15.41
CA THR A 92 6.72 -17.75 14.52
C THR A 92 8.07 -17.84 15.25
N LEU A 93 8.09 -17.72 16.59
CA LEU A 93 9.33 -17.71 17.37
C LEU A 93 10.22 -18.95 17.13
N GLU A 94 9.64 -20.15 17.21
CA GLU A 94 10.41 -21.38 16.99
C GLU A 94 10.89 -21.50 15.53
N TYR A 95 10.12 -20.99 14.58
CA TYR A 95 10.56 -20.90 13.19
C TYR A 95 11.77 -19.97 13.05
N ALA A 96 11.74 -18.79 13.67
CA ALA A 96 12.85 -17.84 13.67
C ALA A 96 14.13 -18.43 14.30
N LYS A 97 14.01 -19.07 15.48
CA LYS A 97 15.13 -19.77 16.13
C LYS A 97 15.75 -20.83 15.22
N ASN A 98 14.92 -21.60 14.53
CA ASN A 98 15.39 -22.62 13.59
C ASN A 98 16.16 -22.02 12.41
N GLN A 99 15.67 -20.92 11.82
CA GLN A 99 16.37 -20.22 10.73
C GLN A 99 17.73 -19.65 11.18
N LEU A 100 17.81 -19.12 12.41
CA LEU A 100 19.03 -18.53 12.96
C LEU A 100 20.02 -19.55 13.53
N SER A 101 19.61 -20.81 13.72
CA SER A 101 20.42 -21.84 14.37
C SER A 101 21.77 -22.07 13.68
N LEU A 102 21.81 -22.09 12.35
CA LEU A 102 23.05 -22.25 11.60
C LEU A 102 23.94 -21.00 11.72
N ALA A 103 23.35 -19.81 11.55
CA ALA A 103 24.07 -18.55 11.68
C ALA A 103 24.75 -18.42 13.05
N ARG A 104 24.01 -18.75 14.12
CA ARG A 104 24.52 -18.83 15.49
C ARG A 104 25.68 -19.81 15.64
N GLN A 105 25.65 -20.97 14.99
CA GLN A 105 26.77 -21.93 15.08
C GLN A 105 28.01 -21.46 14.31
N THR A 106 27.82 -20.63 13.28
CA THR A 106 28.90 -20.21 12.37
C THR A 106 29.31 -18.75 12.50
N TYR A 107 28.77 -17.99 13.44
CA TYR A 107 28.99 -16.53 13.51
C TYR A 107 30.47 -16.16 13.63
N HIS A 108 31.25 -16.91 14.41
CA HIS A 108 32.68 -16.69 14.55
C HIS A 108 33.48 -16.87 13.25
N LEU A 109 32.93 -17.58 12.26
CA LEU A 109 33.62 -17.90 11.02
C LEU A 109 33.54 -16.77 9.99
N TYR A 110 32.48 -15.94 10.04
CA TYR A 110 32.20 -14.94 9.01
C TYR A 110 31.84 -13.59 9.65
N ARG A 111 32.77 -12.63 9.59
CA ARG A 111 32.60 -11.31 10.21
C ARG A 111 31.54 -10.46 9.50
N SER A 112 31.33 -10.73 8.22
CA SER A 112 30.35 -10.05 7.38
C SER A 112 28.91 -10.39 7.76
N ALA A 113 28.63 -11.49 8.46
CA ALA A 113 27.29 -12.08 8.57
C ALA A 113 26.77 -12.14 10.01
N HIS A 114 26.74 -10.99 10.69
CA HIS A 114 26.30 -10.88 12.09
C HIS A 114 24.92 -10.23 12.25
N HIS A 115 24.42 -9.50 11.25
CA HIS A 115 23.18 -8.75 11.33
C HIS A 115 22.01 -9.56 10.79
N PHE A 116 20.97 -9.78 11.61
CA PHE A 116 19.80 -10.56 11.23
C PHE A 116 18.49 -9.80 11.45
N GLY A 117 17.76 -9.62 10.36
CA GLY A 117 16.43 -9.02 10.35
C GLY A 117 15.39 -10.04 10.77
N VAL A 118 14.92 -9.99 12.01
CA VAL A 118 14.03 -11.02 12.57
C VAL A 118 12.56 -10.76 12.25
N SER A 119 12.21 -9.58 11.72
CA SER A 119 10.86 -9.23 11.29
C SER A 119 10.87 -8.03 10.36
N THR A 120 10.00 -8.05 9.34
CA THR A 120 9.81 -6.95 8.40
C THR A 120 8.37 -6.41 8.47
N LYS A 121 8.18 -5.19 8.95
CA LYS A 121 6.90 -4.46 8.96
C LYS A 121 5.75 -5.20 9.68
N SER A 122 6.09 -6.00 10.68
CA SER A 122 5.12 -6.60 11.59
C SER A 122 4.70 -5.60 12.68
N ASP A 123 3.64 -5.90 13.43
CA ASP A 123 3.02 -4.99 14.40
C ASP A 123 3.88 -4.66 15.63
N THR A 124 4.86 -3.76 15.49
CA THR A 124 5.69 -3.27 16.62
C THR A 124 5.02 -2.16 17.43
N SER A 125 3.80 -1.77 17.06
CA SER A 125 2.97 -0.84 17.83
C SER A 125 2.28 -1.49 19.03
N SER A 126 2.39 -2.82 19.15
CA SER A 126 1.79 -3.62 20.22
C SER A 126 2.87 -4.13 21.17
N PRO A 127 2.71 -3.96 22.51
CA PRO A 127 3.68 -4.46 23.48
C PRO A 127 3.77 -5.99 23.50
N GLN A 128 2.73 -6.69 23.01
CA GLN A 128 2.76 -8.15 22.89
C GLN A 128 3.79 -8.63 21.86
N ALA A 129 4.09 -7.82 20.83
CA ALA A 129 5.12 -8.18 19.85
C ALA A 129 6.52 -8.17 20.46
N CYS A 130 6.73 -7.43 21.55
CA CYS A 130 8.04 -7.24 22.17
C CYS A 130 8.58 -8.54 22.79
N GLU A 131 7.68 -9.41 23.29
CA GLU A 131 8.03 -10.74 23.82
C GLU A 131 8.78 -11.60 22.78
N TYR A 132 8.37 -11.53 21.51
CA TYR A 132 9.06 -12.23 20.43
C TYR A 132 10.52 -11.76 20.26
N PHE A 133 10.75 -10.44 20.31
CA PHE A 133 12.08 -9.87 20.13
C PHE A 133 12.96 -10.13 21.36
N GLU A 134 12.43 -9.95 22.57
CA GLU A 134 13.12 -10.21 23.83
C GLU A 134 13.58 -11.67 23.91
N GLU A 135 12.71 -12.63 23.58
CA GLU A 135 13.06 -14.05 23.59
C GLU A 135 14.14 -14.41 22.56
N LEU A 136 14.11 -13.79 21.36
CA LEU A 136 15.13 -14.02 20.35
C LEU A 136 16.49 -13.41 20.74
N ALA A 137 16.50 -12.19 21.26
CA ALA A 137 17.70 -11.51 21.72
C ALA A 137 18.36 -12.29 22.88
N ALA A 138 17.56 -12.80 23.82
CA ALA A 138 18.05 -13.65 24.89
C ALA A 138 18.58 -15.01 24.38
N TRP A 139 17.98 -15.55 23.31
CA TRP A 139 18.38 -16.84 22.76
C TRP A 139 19.67 -16.77 21.93
N ALA A 140 19.90 -15.71 21.16
CA ALA A 140 21.09 -15.50 20.31
C ALA A 140 21.83 -14.18 20.62
N PRO A 141 22.36 -13.99 21.84
CA PRO A 141 22.99 -12.74 22.26
C PRO A 141 24.29 -12.41 21.51
N GLU A 142 24.85 -13.37 20.78
CA GLU A 142 26.03 -13.19 19.94
C GLU A 142 25.74 -12.59 18.55
N LEU A 143 24.48 -12.58 18.11
CA LEU A 143 24.05 -12.02 16.83
C LEU A 143 23.52 -10.60 17.04
N THR A 144 23.66 -9.74 16.04
CA THR A 144 23.04 -8.42 16.05
C THR A 144 21.65 -8.53 15.43
N LEU A 145 20.62 -8.43 16.25
CA LEU A 145 19.23 -8.56 15.80
C LEU A 145 18.65 -7.18 15.46
N TYR A 146 17.92 -7.11 14.36
CA TYR A 146 17.16 -5.93 13.99
C TYR A 146 15.79 -6.29 13.47
N TYR A 147 14.88 -5.32 13.42
CA TYR A 147 13.66 -5.42 12.63
C TYR A 147 13.46 -4.18 11.80
N THR A 148 12.61 -4.29 10.78
CA THR A 148 12.21 -3.11 10.01
C THR A 148 10.83 -2.64 10.44
N SER A 149 10.74 -1.45 10.99
CA SER A 149 9.47 -0.90 11.47
C SER A 149 8.74 -0.18 10.35
N ALA A 150 7.41 -0.34 10.32
CA ALA A 150 6.51 0.58 9.64
C ALA A 150 5.88 1.58 10.62
N PHE A 151 6.08 1.43 11.93
CA PHE A 151 5.39 2.17 12.99
C PHE A 151 6.32 3.18 13.65
N ILE A 152 6.83 4.18 12.90
CA ILE A 152 7.90 5.08 13.37
C ILE A 152 7.54 5.76 14.70
N ALA A 153 6.34 6.36 14.79
CA ALA A 153 5.89 7.08 15.96
C ALA A 153 5.43 6.15 17.10
N ASP A 154 4.70 5.09 16.76
CA ASP A 154 4.04 4.21 17.73
C ASP A 154 4.85 2.97 18.13
N ASP A 155 6.11 2.85 17.69
CA ASP A 155 6.98 1.71 18.02
C ASP A 155 7.16 1.53 19.55
N GLN A 156 6.93 0.31 20.03
CA GLN A 156 7.06 -0.06 21.45
C GLN A 156 8.18 -1.06 21.74
N CYS A 157 8.78 -1.68 20.73
CA CYS A 157 9.69 -2.82 20.90
C CYS A 157 11.15 -2.51 20.56
N SER A 158 11.48 -1.23 20.33
CA SER A 158 12.84 -0.83 19.96
C SER A 158 13.88 -1.21 21.02
N SER A 159 13.52 -1.30 22.30
CA SER A 159 14.46 -1.64 23.38
C SER A 159 14.91 -3.10 23.37
N ASP A 160 14.22 -3.97 22.63
CA ASP A 160 14.36 -5.42 22.73
C ASP A 160 15.23 -5.99 21.60
N VAL A 161 15.83 -5.11 20.79
CA VAL A 161 16.75 -5.43 19.69
C VAL A 161 17.95 -4.49 19.70
N ASP A 162 18.99 -4.86 18.95
CA ASP A 162 20.21 -4.06 18.87
C ASP A 162 20.07 -2.86 17.92
N LEU A 163 19.21 -2.97 16.90
CA LEU A 163 19.04 -1.97 15.84
C LEU A 163 17.61 -1.95 15.31
N VAL A 164 17.07 -0.77 15.04
CA VAL A 164 15.79 -0.58 14.34
C VAL A 164 16.04 0.03 12.97
N LEU A 165 15.46 -0.54 11.92
CA LEU A 165 15.52 0.03 10.57
C LEU A 165 14.17 0.59 10.14
N LEU A 166 14.12 1.85 9.70
CA LEU A 166 12.88 2.53 9.31
C LEU A 166 12.68 2.47 7.79
N ASP A 167 11.49 2.10 7.31
CA ASP A 167 11.14 2.23 5.87
C ASP A 167 10.61 3.64 5.59
N VAL A 168 11.35 4.41 4.81
CA VAL A 168 11.06 5.83 4.51
C VAL A 168 10.80 6.06 3.02
N ARG A 169 10.50 5.01 2.25
CA ARG A 169 10.18 5.12 0.81
C ARG A 169 8.98 6.03 0.49
N LYS A 170 8.15 6.32 1.48
CA LYS A 170 6.95 7.16 1.35
C LYS A 170 7.12 8.54 1.98
N GLU A 171 8.26 8.80 2.61
CA GLU A 171 8.52 10.05 3.30
C GLU A 171 9.12 11.09 2.33
N PRO A 172 8.56 12.31 2.27
CA PRO A 172 9.05 13.35 1.38
C PRO A 172 10.42 13.90 1.81
N ASP A 173 10.71 13.94 3.13
CA ASP A 173 12.04 14.23 3.67
C ASP A 173 12.45 13.14 4.67
N PRO A 174 13.20 12.12 4.24
CA PRO A 174 13.65 11.04 5.10
C PRO A 174 14.52 11.49 6.29
N VAL A 175 15.15 12.68 6.22
CA VAL A 175 16.08 13.14 7.25
C VAL A 175 15.34 13.46 8.56
N THR A 176 14.15 14.07 8.46
CA THR A 176 13.37 14.47 9.64
C THR A 176 12.94 13.27 10.47
N VAL A 177 12.75 12.11 9.83
CA VAL A 177 12.34 10.86 10.48
C VAL A 177 13.37 10.41 11.53
N ILE A 178 14.67 10.55 11.25
CA ILE A 178 15.72 10.22 12.22
C ILE A 178 15.85 11.30 13.30
N GLU A 179 15.67 12.57 12.94
CA GLU A 179 15.71 13.67 13.92
C GLU A 179 14.58 13.54 14.95
N ASP A 180 13.43 13.03 14.52
CA ASP A 180 12.27 12.75 15.38
C ASP A 180 12.40 11.44 16.18
N TRP A 181 13.36 10.58 15.85
CA TRP A 181 13.61 9.34 16.57
C TRP A 181 14.27 9.61 17.93
N SER A 182 13.43 9.68 18.96
CA SER A 182 13.85 10.01 20.34
C SER A 182 14.22 8.81 21.21
N ARG A 183 14.28 7.60 20.64
CA ARG A 183 14.52 6.35 21.39
C ARG A 183 16.03 6.08 21.52
N PRO A 184 16.48 5.44 22.62
CA PRO A 184 17.91 5.20 22.85
C PRO A 184 18.52 4.12 21.95
N THR A 185 17.69 3.28 21.33
CA THR A 185 18.14 2.22 20.43
C THR A 185 18.75 2.80 19.16
N PRO A 186 19.90 2.28 18.68
CA PRO A 186 20.43 2.59 17.36
C PRO A 186 19.38 2.45 16.26
N VAL A 187 19.43 3.37 15.30
CA VAL A 187 18.44 3.46 14.22
C VAL A 187 19.14 3.61 12.87
N GLY A 188 18.57 3.01 11.83
CA GLY A 188 18.99 3.19 10.45
C GLY A 188 17.80 3.23 9.51
N PHE A 189 18.06 3.34 8.21
CA PHE A 189 17.02 3.29 7.19
C PHE A 189 17.02 1.95 6.48
N SER A 190 15.90 1.24 6.56
CA SER A 190 15.70 -0.06 5.92
C SER A 190 15.56 0.04 4.41
N SER A 191 15.04 1.18 3.91
CA SER A 191 14.73 1.42 2.51
C SER A 191 14.52 2.92 2.27
N VAL A 192 15.39 3.50 1.45
CA VAL A 192 15.31 4.88 0.94
C VAL A 192 15.26 4.84 -0.57
N GLY A 193 14.36 5.58 -1.20
CA GLY A 193 14.30 5.68 -2.65
C GLY A 193 12.96 6.15 -3.15
N GLN A 194 12.84 6.22 -4.47
CA GLN A 194 11.61 6.59 -5.16
C GLN A 194 11.27 5.54 -6.23
N LYS A 195 9.98 5.22 -6.37
CA LYS A 195 9.46 4.40 -7.45
C LYS A 195 9.72 5.06 -8.80
N VAL A 196 10.04 4.25 -9.80
CA VAL A 196 10.26 4.65 -11.19
C VAL A 196 9.20 4.06 -12.10
N ASP A 197 8.80 4.85 -13.08
CA ASP A 197 8.04 4.51 -14.26
C ASP A 197 8.98 4.62 -15.47
N PRO A 198 9.32 3.51 -16.15
CA PRO A 198 10.31 3.51 -17.22
C PRO A 198 9.85 4.29 -18.45
N ASP A 199 8.54 4.51 -18.61
CA ASP A 199 7.98 5.23 -19.76
C ASP A 199 8.06 6.76 -19.59
N LYS A 200 8.44 7.24 -18.40
CA LYS A 200 8.61 8.66 -18.11
C LYS A 200 10.04 9.11 -18.30
N PHE A 201 10.21 10.35 -18.75
CA PHE A 201 11.52 10.94 -19.01
C PHE A 201 11.62 12.36 -18.46
N GLY A 202 12.74 12.62 -17.77
CA GLY A 202 13.17 13.94 -17.32
C GLY A 202 12.61 14.40 -15.97
N LEU A 203 13.23 15.45 -15.40
CA LEU A 203 12.96 15.94 -14.04
C LEU A 203 11.54 16.47 -13.81
N TYR A 204 10.85 16.95 -14.84
CA TYR A 204 9.48 17.44 -14.67
C TYR A 204 8.46 16.33 -14.47
N GLN A 205 8.80 15.09 -14.83
CA GLN A 205 7.90 13.95 -14.66
C GLN A 205 8.22 13.21 -13.36
N THR A 206 7.30 13.25 -12.40
CA THR A 206 7.40 12.47 -11.16
C THR A 206 7.49 10.98 -11.48
N HIS A 207 8.38 10.27 -10.77
CA HIS A 207 8.72 8.86 -10.99
C HIS A 207 9.50 8.59 -12.28
N SER A 208 10.15 9.58 -12.90
CA SER A 208 11.10 9.30 -13.98
C SER A 208 12.44 8.78 -13.42
N PRO A 209 13.28 8.10 -14.22
CA PRO A 209 14.63 7.74 -13.81
C PRO A 209 15.46 8.96 -13.35
N GLN A 210 15.26 10.12 -13.98
CA GLN A 210 15.93 11.37 -13.60
C GLN A 210 15.39 11.95 -12.29
N SER A 211 14.08 11.84 -12.03
CA SER A 211 13.51 12.32 -10.76
C SER A 211 14.01 11.48 -9.59
N GLN A 212 14.13 10.16 -9.76
CA GLN A 212 14.74 9.26 -8.78
C GLN A 212 16.20 9.64 -8.50
N ALA A 213 16.98 9.92 -9.56
CA ALA A 213 18.37 10.33 -9.42
C ALA A 213 18.50 11.66 -8.66
N ARG A 214 17.66 12.65 -8.99
CA ARG A 214 17.60 13.94 -8.28
C ARG A 214 17.15 13.78 -6.83
N PHE A 215 16.24 12.86 -6.55
CA PHE A 215 15.84 12.54 -5.18
C PHE A 215 17.05 12.04 -4.36
N LEU A 216 17.82 11.08 -4.89
CA LEU A 216 19.01 10.58 -4.20
C LEU A 216 20.10 11.65 -4.06
N GLU A 217 20.34 12.46 -5.10
CA GLU A 217 21.33 13.55 -5.05
C GLU A 217 21.01 14.56 -3.93
N ASN A 218 19.73 14.87 -3.72
CA ASN A 218 19.30 15.84 -2.72
C ASN A 218 19.30 15.28 -1.29
N HIS A 219 19.02 13.99 -1.10
CA HIS A 219 18.81 13.41 0.23
C HIS A 219 19.98 12.57 0.73
N LEU A 220 20.65 11.82 -0.13
CA LEU A 220 21.69 10.87 0.29
C LEU A 220 22.87 11.53 1.03
N PRO A 221 23.40 12.70 0.59
CA PRO A 221 24.45 13.38 1.34
C PRO A 221 24.00 13.81 2.74
N ARG A 222 22.79 14.38 2.84
CA ARG A 222 22.20 14.78 4.13
C ARG A 222 21.99 13.57 5.05
N LEU A 223 21.56 12.44 4.50
CA LEU A 223 21.37 11.21 5.27
C LEU A 223 22.69 10.68 5.82
N LEU A 224 23.78 10.76 5.04
CA LEU A 224 25.13 10.36 5.49
C LEU A 224 25.71 11.28 6.58
N GLU A 225 25.14 12.46 6.78
CA GLU A 225 25.49 13.37 7.87
C GLU A 225 24.65 13.14 9.15
N THR A 226 23.67 12.24 9.11
CA THR A 226 22.82 11.92 10.27
C THR A 226 23.49 10.98 11.27
N THR A 227 22.82 10.75 12.40
CA THR A 227 23.21 9.74 13.40
C THR A 227 22.77 8.33 13.06
N ALA A 228 22.33 8.07 11.82
CA ALA A 228 21.96 6.72 11.38
C ALA A 228 23.13 5.75 11.51
N GLU A 229 22.86 4.50 11.86
CA GLU A 229 23.89 3.45 11.83
C GLU A 229 24.15 2.96 10.41
N VAL A 230 23.09 2.86 9.61
CA VAL A 230 23.14 2.35 8.23
C VAL A 230 22.01 2.95 7.38
N ILE A 231 22.28 3.18 6.10
CA ILE A 231 21.30 3.68 5.13
C ILE A 231 21.21 2.70 3.97
N PHE A 232 20.06 2.03 3.81
CA PHE A 232 19.82 1.15 2.66
C PHE A 232 19.03 1.84 1.56
N VAL A 233 19.65 2.01 0.38
CA VAL A 233 18.94 2.46 -0.83
C VAL A 233 18.16 1.28 -1.44
N TYR A 234 16.87 1.49 -1.64
CA TYR A 234 15.94 0.50 -2.21
C TYR A 234 15.73 0.80 -3.71
N ARG A 235 16.22 -0.04 -4.63
CA ARG A 235 16.97 -1.30 -4.45
C ARG A 235 18.05 -1.47 -5.53
N TRP A 236 18.98 -2.42 -5.36
CA TRP A 236 20.09 -2.64 -6.30
C TRP A 236 19.62 -2.88 -7.73
N GLN A 237 18.73 -3.86 -7.92
CA GLN A 237 18.22 -4.25 -9.24
C GLN A 237 16.72 -4.54 -9.19
N ASP A 238 16.03 -4.26 -10.29
CA ASP A 238 14.64 -4.67 -10.44
C ASP A 238 14.47 -6.18 -10.64
N THR A 239 13.52 -6.74 -9.90
CA THR A 239 12.94 -8.04 -10.17
C THR A 239 11.96 -7.87 -11.32
N GLY A 240 11.98 -8.74 -12.34
CA GLY A 240 11.25 -8.60 -13.60
C GLY A 240 9.71 -8.46 -13.55
N ASN A 241 9.11 -8.28 -12.36
CA ASN A 241 7.72 -7.90 -12.18
C ASN A 241 7.52 -6.39 -12.45
N THR A 242 6.53 -6.09 -13.29
CA THR A 242 6.21 -4.77 -13.85
C THR A 242 5.57 -3.80 -12.87
N SER A 243 5.18 -4.26 -11.68
CA SER A 243 4.27 -3.51 -10.82
C SER A 243 4.90 -2.36 -10.06
N SER A 244 6.21 -2.41 -9.80
CA SER A 244 6.96 -1.32 -9.18
C SER A 244 8.46 -1.45 -9.39
N GLN A 245 9.01 -0.60 -10.25
CA GLN A 245 10.44 -0.50 -10.49
C GLN A 245 11.07 0.45 -9.46
N TRP A 246 11.98 -0.05 -8.65
CA TRP A 246 12.73 0.73 -7.65
C TRP A 246 14.25 0.58 -7.86
N GLY A 247 14.64 -0.32 -8.77
CA GLY A 247 16.02 -0.67 -9.04
C GLY A 247 16.84 0.52 -9.50
N LEU A 248 18.04 0.65 -8.96
CA LEU A 248 19.10 1.48 -9.54
C LEU A 248 19.53 0.92 -10.90
N ILE A 249 19.40 -0.40 -11.04
CA ILE A 249 19.59 -1.16 -12.27
C ILE A 249 18.23 -1.76 -12.65
N ASP A 250 17.88 -1.70 -13.93
CA ASP A 250 16.66 -2.35 -14.41
C ASP A 250 16.78 -3.89 -14.46
N ALA A 251 15.69 -4.56 -14.80
CA ALA A 251 15.66 -6.02 -14.88
C ALA A 251 16.57 -6.58 -16.00
N SER A 252 16.95 -5.77 -16.99
CA SER A 252 17.88 -6.17 -18.07
C SER A 252 19.35 -6.02 -17.70
N GLY A 253 19.65 -5.41 -16.55
CA GLY A 253 21.01 -5.12 -16.09
C GLY A 253 21.53 -3.75 -16.51
N GLN A 254 20.68 -2.88 -17.07
CA GLN A 254 21.07 -1.52 -17.45
C GLN A 254 20.95 -0.58 -16.24
N GLY A 255 22.02 0.15 -15.94
CA GLY A 255 22.03 1.17 -14.89
C GLY A 255 21.16 2.38 -15.25
N ARG A 256 20.35 2.85 -14.31
CA ARG A 256 19.61 4.11 -14.37
C ARG A 256 20.52 5.27 -13.92
N PRO A 257 20.17 6.55 -14.22
CA PRO A 257 20.95 7.69 -13.73
C PRO A 257 21.15 7.72 -12.21
N ALA A 258 20.20 7.17 -11.45
CA ALA A 258 20.30 7.03 -9.99
C ALA A 258 21.48 6.15 -9.54
N PHE A 259 21.88 5.16 -10.34
CA PHE A 259 23.06 4.33 -10.07
C PHE A 259 24.34 5.16 -10.07
N ASP A 260 24.50 6.05 -11.06
CA ASP A 260 25.67 6.94 -11.15
C ASP A 260 25.71 7.94 -10.00
N VAL A 261 24.54 8.45 -9.57
CA VAL A 261 24.41 9.30 -8.38
C VAL A 261 24.87 8.58 -7.13
N LEU A 262 24.33 7.38 -6.88
CA LEU A 262 24.69 6.59 -5.72
C LEU A 262 26.18 6.30 -5.71
N ARG A 263 26.73 5.79 -6.82
CA ARG A 263 28.15 5.50 -6.94
C ARG A 263 28.99 6.73 -6.66
N GLY A 264 28.69 7.85 -7.31
CA GLY A 264 29.47 9.08 -7.18
C GLY A 264 29.50 9.63 -5.75
N ILE A 265 28.37 9.54 -5.02
CA ILE A 265 28.27 9.96 -3.63
C ILE A 265 28.96 8.95 -2.70
N TYR A 266 28.73 7.64 -2.89
CA TYR A 266 29.32 6.61 -2.02
C TYR A 266 30.83 6.50 -2.17
N THR A 267 31.39 6.75 -3.36
CA THR A 267 32.84 6.77 -3.59
C THR A 267 33.47 8.15 -3.43
N ASP A 268 32.69 9.18 -3.04
CA ASP A 268 33.13 10.57 -2.91
C ASP A 268 33.77 11.15 -4.20
N THR A 269 33.43 10.60 -5.37
CA THR A 269 34.02 11.03 -6.66
C THR A 269 33.21 12.12 -7.35
N GLN A 270 31.90 12.21 -7.09
CA GLN A 270 31.01 13.18 -7.73
C GLN A 270 29.81 13.50 -6.84
N GLN A 271 29.53 14.79 -6.62
CA GLN A 271 28.40 15.25 -5.81
C GLN A 271 27.34 16.02 -6.60
N ILE A 272 27.64 16.46 -7.82
CA ILE A 272 26.74 17.28 -8.64
C ILE A 272 26.47 16.56 -9.95
N PHE A 273 25.18 16.42 -10.29
CA PHE A 273 24.74 15.69 -11.48
C PHE A 273 23.83 16.56 -12.34
N ALA A 274 24.00 16.44 -13.66
CA ALA A 274 23.15 17.09 -14.64
C ALA A 274 22.13 16.08 -15.19
N PHE A 275 20.86 16.45 -15.18
CA PHE A 275 19.79 15.63 -15.75
C PHE A 275 18.94 16.45 -16.70
N ASP A 276 18.41 15.79 -17.72
CA ASP A 276 17.45 16.41 -18.62
C ASP A 276 16.16 16.76 -17.88
N PHE A 277 15.64 17.96 -18.16
CA PHE A 277 14.34 18.38 -17.61
C PHE A 277 13.17 17.58 -18.22
N GLY A 278 13.34 17.10 -19.44
CA GLY A 278 12.30 16.40 -20.19
C GLY A 278 11.10 17.28 -20.52
N ASP A 279 10.04 16.64 -21.01
CA ASP A 279 8.78 17.31 -21.28
C ASP A 279 8.03 17.61 -19.98
N GLN A 280 7.28 18.72 -19.97
CA GLN A 280 6.33 18.96 -18.89
C GLN A 280 5.33 17.79 -18.81
N PRO A 281 4.94 17.37 -17.60
CA PRO A 281 4.02 16.26 -17.45
C PRO A 281 2.75 16.58 -18.23
N ARG A 282 2.46 15.73 -19.23
CA ARG A 282 1.14 15.74 -19.86
C ARG A 282 0.16 15.50 -18.73
N ARG A 283 -0.75 16.45 -18.47
CA ARG A 283 -1.81 16.26 -17.47
C ARG A 283 -2.44 14.90 -17.75
N ALA A 284 -2.41 14.01 -16.77
CA ALA A 284 -3.05 12.72 -16.88
C ALA A 284 -4.47 12.94 -17.40
N THR A 285 -4.86 12.14 -18.39
CA THR A 285 -6.22 12.24 -18.95
C THR A 285 -7.19 12.10 -17.77
N PRO A 286 -8.10 13.07 -17.52
CA PRO A 286 -8.90 13.09 -16.30
C PRO A 286 -10.03 12.05 -16.42
N TRP A 287 -9.68 10.77 -16.36
CA TRP A 287 -10.60 9.65 -16.53
C TRP A 287 -11.83 9.74 -15.62
N PRO A 288 -11.69 10.07 -14.31
CA PRO A 288 -12.86 10.27 -13.46
C PRO A 288 -13.84 11.32 -14.00
N LEU A 289 -13.32 12.41 -14.58
CA LEU A 289 -14.13 13.47 -15.18
C LEU A 289 -14.80 13.00 -16.47
N ILE A 290 -14.07 12.29 -17.34
CA ILE A 290 -14.61 11.76 -18.60
C ILE A 290 -15.73 10.75 -18.32
N LEU A 291 -15.52 9.83 -17.38
CA LEU A 291 -16.52 8.84 -16.98
C LEU A 291 -17.75 9.53 -16.35
N SER A 292 -17.54 10.58 -15.57
CA SER A 292 -18.63 11.37 -14.99
C SER A 292 -19.46 12.08 -16.06
N TRP A 293 -18.82 12.74 -17.03
CA TRP A 293 -19.53 13.35 -18.16
C TRP A 293 -20.25 12.32 -19.03
N THR A 294 -19.64 11.14 -19.22
CA THR A 294 -20.28 10.01 -19.92
C THR A 294 -21.53 9.56 -19.16
N THR A 295 -21.47 9.49 -17.84
CA THR A 295 -22.61 9.17 -16.97
C THR A 295 -23.72 10.22 -17.11
N CYS A 296 -23.39 11.51 -17.04
CA CYS A 296 -24.34 12.61 -17.26
C CYS A 296 -25.02 12.51 -18.64
N LEU A 297 -24.22 12.28 -19.68
CA LEU A 297 -24.71 12.17 -21.05
C LEU A 297 -25.69 11.00 -21.21
N LEU A 298 -25.35 9.83 -20.66
CA LEU A 298 -26.22 8.65 -20.70
C LEU A 298 -27.55 8.90 -19.95
N ILE A 299 -27.51 9.51 -18.76
CA ILE A 299 -28.73 9.87 -18.01
C ILE A 299 -29.59 10.84 -18.82
N ALA A 300 -28.98 11.84 -19.47
CA ALA A 300 -29.70 12.81 -20.30
C ALA A 300 -30.33 12.13 -21.53
N LEU A 301 -29.58 11.28 -22.23
CA LEU A 301 -30.08 10.51 -23.38
C LEU A 301 -31.24 9.58 -22.99
N LEU A 302 -31.15 8.89 -21.85
CA LEU A 302 -32.25 8.09 -21.33
C LEU A 302 -33.50 8.94 -21.02
N GLY A 303 -33.30 10.15 -20.49
CA GLY A 303 -34.37 11.11 -20.24
C GLY A 303 -35.05 11.62 -21.50
N LEU A 304 -34.30 11.80 -22.59
CA LEU A 304 -34.83 12.20 -23.90
C LEU A 304 -35.50 11.03 -24.63
N TRP A 305 -34.99 9.81 -24.44
CA TRP A 305 -35.49 8.63 -25.14
C TRP A 305 -36.73 8.03 -24.46
N TYR A 306 -36.86 8.20 -23.14
CA TYR A 306 -38.01 7.75 -22.38
C TYR A 306 -38.52 8.86 -21.45
N ASP A 307 -39.62 9.53 -21.85
CA ASP A 307 -40.20 10.70 -21.18
C ASP A 307 -40.46 10.52 -19.67
N ARG A 308 -40.66 9.27 -19.23
CA ARG A 308 -40.93 8.94 -17.83
C ARG A 308 -39.68 8.63 -17.01
N PHE A 309 -38.52 8.49 -17.64
CA PHE A 309 -37.28 8.08 -16.98
C PHE A 309 -36.87 9.07 -15.89
N LEU A 310 -36.73 10.36 -16.22
CA LEU A 310 -36.32 11.36 -15.24
C LEU A 310 -37.34 11.51 -14.10
N ASN A 311 -38.63 11.41 -14.41
CA ASN A 311 -39.69 11.41 -13.41
C ASN A 311 -39.58 10.22 -12.45
N LEU A 312 -39.23 9.04 -12.97
CA LEU A 312 -38.98 7.85 -12.15
C LEU A 312 -37.72 8.01 -11.30
N VAL A 313 -36.61 8.47 -11.89
CA VAL A 313 -35.37 8.74 -11.16
C VAL A 313 -35.61 9.72 -10.01
N TRP A 314 -36.26 10.86 -10.29
CA TRP A 314 -36.60 11.85 -9.27
C TRP A 314 -37.54 11.30 -8.20
N LYS A 315 -38.58 10.56 -8.59
CA LYS A 315 -39.51 9.93 -7.65
C LYS A 315 -38.78 8.96 -6.71
N TYR A 316 -37.87 8.15 -7.24
CA TYR A 316 -37.08 7.20 -6.45
C TYR A 316 -35.99 7.88 -5.61
N ALA A 317 -35.46 9.01 -6.04
CA ALA A 317 -34.55 9.82 -5.25
C ALA A 317 -35.27 10.53 -4.08
N ALA A 318 -36.45 11.10 -4.33
CA ALA A 318 -37.20 11.91 -3.37
C ALA A 318 -38.03 11.09 -2.37
N ASP A 319 -38.63 9.99 -2.82
CA ASP A 319 -39.37 9.07 -1.95
C ASP A 319 -38.73 7.67 -1.99
N PRO A 320 -37.92 7.34 -0.97
CA PRO A 320 -37.27 6.04 -0.85
C PRO A 320 -38.25 4.85 -0.83
N TRP A 321 -39.54 5.09 -0.56
CA TRP A 321 -40.56 4.07 -0.32
C TRP A 321 -41.64 4.01 -1.42
N ALA A 322 -41.48 4.77 -2.50
CA ALA A 322 -42.48 4.97 -3.55
C ALA A 322 -42.83 3.72 -4.40
N ASN A 323 -42.20 2.58 -4.12
CA ASN A 323 -42.29 1.33 -4.87
C ASN A 323 -43.72 0.80 -5.00
N ARG A 324 -44.54 0.97 -3.96
CA ARG A 324 -45.92 0.46 -3.97
C ARG A 324 -46.75 1.13 -5.07
N ASP A 325 -46.61 2.44 -5.23
CA ASP A 325 -47.40 3.22 -6.19
C ASP A 325 -46.93 3.07 -7.64
N THR A 326 -45.64 2.80 -7.87
CA THR A 326 -45.09 2.59 -9.22
C THR A 326 -45.54 1.27 -9.83
N LEU A 327 -45.64 0.21 -9.03
CA LEU A 327 -46.16 -1.11 -9.44
C LEU A 327 -47.67 -1.07 -9.72
N TYR A 328 -48.47 -0.42 -8.88
CA TYR A 328 -49.91 -0.29 -9.11
C TYR A 328 -50.25 0.54 -10.36
N ARG A 329 -49.38 1.50 -10.74
CA ARG A 329 -49.57 2.35 -11.94
C ARG A 329 -48.87 1.82 -13.20
N LYS A 330 -48.27 0.62 -13.17
CA LYS A 330 -47.47 0.05 -14.28
C LYS A 330 -46.43 1.03 -14.85
N SER A 331 -45.80 1.82 -13.99
CA SER A 331 -44.74 2.75 -14.39
C SER A 331 -43.41 2.01 -14.43
N VAL A 332 -43.31 1.06 -15.36
CA VAL A 332 -42.18 0.13 -15.53
C VAL A 332 -41.23 0.67 -16.59
N LEU A 333 -39.93 0.46 -16.42
CA LEU A 333 -38.93 0.69 -17.45
C LEU A 333 -38.83 -0.55 -18.34
N PRO A 334 -38.76 -0.36 -19.67
CA PRO A 334 -38.36 -1.44 -20.57
C PRO A 334 -37.04 -2.09 -20.11
N PRO A 335 -36.84 -3.41 -20.32
CA PRO A 335 -35.64 -4.11 -19.87
C PRO A 335 -34.32 -3.54 -20.42
N ASP A 336 -34.34 -3.08 -21.66
CA ASP A 336 -33.22 -2.41 -22.34
C ASP A 336 -32.87 -1.08 -21.66
N ILE A 337 -33.85 -0.24 -21.35
CA ILE A 337 -33.64 1.00 -20.59
C ILE A 337 -33.11 0.71 -19.17
N SER A 338 -33.66 -0.30 -18.49
CA SER A 338 -33.16 -0.73 -17.18
C SER A 338 -31.69 -1.18 -17.26
N LEU A 339 -31.33 -1.97 -18.28
CA LEU A 339 -29.97 -2.44 -18.48
C LEU A 339 -28.99 -1.30 -18.74
N ILE A 340 -29.34 -0.34 -19.61
CA ILE A 340 -28.50 0.83 -19.89
C ILE A 340 -28.30 1.67 -18.63
N TYR A 341 -29.33 1.82 -17.79
CA TYR A 341 -29.21 2.54 -16.52
C TYR A 341 -28.26 1.83 -15.54
N VAL A 342 -28.28 0.49 -15.48
CA VAL A 342 -27.33 -0.30 -14.68
C VAL A 342 -25.89 -0.16 -15.20
N VAL A 343 -25.69 -0.17 -16.51
CA VAL A 343 -24.37 0.12 -17.11
C VAL A 343 -23.89 1.53 -16.72
N THR A 344 -24.79 2.51 -16.77
CA THR A 344 -24.51 3.90 -16.39
C THR A 344 -24.06 4.00 -14.91
N GLN A 345 -24.71 3.26 -14.02
CA GLN A 345 -24.30 3.13 -12.61
C GLN A 345 -22.92 2.45 -12.48
N GLY A 346 -22.62 1.45 -13.29
CA GLY A 346 -21.31 0.79 -13.35
C GLY A 346 -20.18 1.71 -13.80
N ILE A 347 -20.45 2.63 -14.74
CA ILE A 347 -19.49 3.66 -15.19
C ILE A 347 -19.17 4.62 -14.04
N LEU A 348 -20.20 5.09 -13.30
CA LEU A 348 -20.01 5.93 -12.12
C LEU A 348 -19.19 5.20 -11.05
N LEU A 349 -19.52 3.93 -10.76
CA LEU A 349 -18.77 3.11 -9.81
C LEU A 349 -17.30 2.95 -10.24
N SER A 350 -17.04 2.81 -11.54
CA SER A 350 -15.67 2.72 -12.05
C SER A 350 -14.89 4.00 -11.78
N ALA A 351 -15.51 5.17 -11.94
CA ALA A 351 -14.88 6.44 -11.62
C ALA A 351 -14.57 6.59 -10.12
N VAL A 352 -15.44 6.08 -9.25
CA VAL A 352 -15.20 5.98 -7.80
C VAL A 352 -13.99 5.07 -7.53
N VAL A 353 -14.00 3.85 -8.08
CA VAL A 353 -12.92 2.86 -7.86
C VAL A 353 -11.57 3.41 -8.34
N LEU A 354 -11.53 4.13 -9.46
CA LEU A 354 -10.30 4.79 -9.92
C LEU A 354 -9.72 5.75 -8.89
N ILE A 355 -10.57 6.61 -8.30
CA ILE A 355 -10.14 7.56 -7.26
C ILE A 355 -9.63 6.81 -6.02
N LEU A 356 -10.34 5.77 -5.60
CA LEU A 356 -9.94 4.97 -4.44
C LEU A 356 -8.64 4.22 -4.67
N VAL A 357 -8.44 3.63 -5.84
CA VAL A 357 -7.20 2.93 -6.21
C VAL A 357 -6.04 3.90 -6.25
N GLU A 358 -6.20 5.09 -6.83
CA GLU A 358 -5.13 6.10 -6.89
C GLU A 358 -4.80 6.73 -5.52
N ALA A 359 -5.79 6.91 -4.66
CA ALA A 359 -5.58 7.46 -3.32
C ALA A 359 -4.93 6.42 -2.38
N PHE A 360 -5.30 5.14 -2.53
CA PHE A 360 -4.91 4.10 -1.58
C PHE A 360 -3.85 3.14 -2.08
N SER A 361 -3.42 3.22 -3.34
CA SER A 361 -2.36 2.35 -3.91
C SER A 361 -1.06 2.38 -3.11
N ASP A 362 -0.80 3.52 -2.45
CA ASP A 362 0.42 3.76 -1.70
C ASP A 362 0.28 3.44 -0.21
N LEU A 363 -0.85 2.89 0.26
CA LEU A 363 -0.99 2.48 1.66
C LEU A 363 -0.13 1.25 1.97
N LEU A 364 0.46 1.19 3.17
CA LEU A 364 1.21 0.00 3.60
C LEU A 364 0.33 -1.25 3.69
N LEU A 365 -0.98 -1.07 3.93
CA LEU A 365 -1.97 -2.14 3.85
C LEU A 365 -1.99 -2.82 2.47
N VAL A 366 -1.85 -2.06 1.38
CA VAL A 366 -1.83 -2.64 0.03
C VAL A 366 -0.58 -3.49 -0.17
N GLU A 367 0.58 -3.05 0.33
CA GLU A 367 1.81 -3.87 0.35
C GLU A 367 1.64 -5.14 1.18
N ALA A 368 1.01 -5.04 2.36
CA ALA A 368 0.76 -6.17 3.24
C ALA A 368 -0.18 -7.21 2.58
N ILE A 369 -1.28 -6.75 1.96
CA ILE A 369 -2.20 -7.62 1.23
C ILE A 369 -1.49 -8.23 0.01
N ALA A 370 -0.70 -7.46 -0.72
CA ALA A 370 0.06 -7.94 -1.87
C ALA A 370 1.07 -9.03 -1.47
N ALA A 371 1.74 -8.89 -0.32
CA ALA A 371 2.66 -9.89 0.21
C ALA A 371 1.99 -11.24 0.54
N LEU A 372 0.67 -11.24 0.78
CA LEU A 372 -0.13 -12.45 1.01
C LEU A 372 -0.60 -13.12 -0.30
N MET A 373 -0.47 -12.43 -1.45
CA MET A 373 -0.89 -12.95 -2.75
C MET A 373 0.23 -13.74 -3.44
N SER A 374 -0.15 -14.71 -4.30
CA SER A 374 0.83 -15.37 -5.15
C SER A 374 1.42 -14.39 -6.17
N PRO A 375 2.67 -14.57 -6.64
CA PRO A 375 3.29 -13.68 -7.62
C PRO A 375 2.46 -13.52 -8.90
N TYR A 376 1.75 -14.57 -9.31
CA TYR A 376 0.84 -14.55 -10.46
C TYR A 376 -0.36 -13.62 -10.23
N ILE A 377 -1.03 -13.69 -9.07
CA ILE A 377 -2.17 -12.82 -8.77
C ILE A 377 -1.70 -11.36 -8.68
N LEU A 378 -0.54 -11.13 -8.06
CA LEU A 378 0.04 -9.80 -7.91
C LEU A 378 0.36 -9.15 -9.26
N ASP A 379 0.91 -9.92 -10.21
CA ASP A 379 1.13 -9.45 -11.59
C ASP A 379 -0.21 -9.09 -12.27
N GLN A 380 -1.23 -9.95 -12.16
CA GLN A 380 -2.55 -9.66 -12.75
C GLN A 380 -3.22 -8.43 -12.12
N VAL A 381 -3.16 -8.28 -10.80
CA VAL A 381 -3.70 -7.12 -10.09
C VAL A 381 -2.94 -5.86 -10.48
N SER A 382 -1.62 -5.93 -10.60
CA SER A 382 -0.84 -4.77 -11.03
C SER A 382 -1.10 -4.40 -12.49
N ASN A 383 -1.21 -5.38 -13.38
CA ASN A 383 -1.54 -5.11 -14.78
C ASN A 383 -2.93 -4.47 -14.88
N LEU A 384 -3.87 -4.86 -14.02
CA LEU A 384 -5.19 -4.24 -13.92
C LEU A 384 -5.11 -2.78 -13.42
N THR A 385 -4.36 -2.52 -12.34
CA THR A 385 -4.26 -1.17 -11.76
C THR A 385 -3.45 -0.20 -12.62
N SER A 386 -2.44 -0.67 -13.35
CA SER A 386 -1.67 0.14 -14.30
C SER A 386 -2.45 0.46 -15.58
N ASN A 387 -3.46 -0.34 -15.94
CA ASN A 387 -4.28 -0.13 -17.15
C ASN A 387 -5.69 0.33 -16.79
N PHE A 388 -5.86 1.65 -16.66
CA PHE A 388 -7.14 2.25 -16.24
C PHE A 388 -8.37 1.81 -17.04
N TYR A 389 -8.24 1.63 -18.36
CA TYR A 389 -9.34 1.16 -19.23
C TYR A 389 -9.76 -0.28 -18.90
N LEU A 390 -8.79 -1.17 -18.61
CA LEU A 390 -9.08 -2.54 -18.18
C LEU A 390 -9.76 -2.54 -16.81
N LEU A 391 -9.29 -1.72 -15.87
CA LEU A 391 -9.92 -1.57 -14.56
C LEU A 391 -11.38 -1.09 -14.70
N VAL A 392 -11.65 -0.08 -15.53
CA VAL A 392 -13.02 0.40 -15.81
C VAL A 392 -13.89 -0.72 -16.38
N LEU A 393 -13.42 -1.44 -17.40
CA LEU A 393 -14.18 -2.53 -18.02
C LEU A 393 -14.47 -3.66 -17.02
N VAL A 394 -13.49 -4.03 -16.19
CA VAL A 394 -13.64 -5.07 -15.18
C VAL A 394 -14.63 -4.64 -14.10
N VAL A 395 -14.59 -3.40 -13.61
CA VAL A 395 -15.55 -2.90 -12.62
C VAL A 395 -16.97 -2.88 -13.20
N ILE A 396 -17.15 -2.39 -14.44
CA ILE A 396 -18.45 -2.43 -15.13
C ILE A 396 -18.93 -3.88 -15.27
N ALA A 397 -18.07 -4.79 -15.72
CA ALA A 397 -18.42 -6.20 -15.93
C ALA A 397 -18.81 -6.90 -14.62
N ILE A 398 -18.02 -6.74 -13.56
CA ILE A 398 -18.32 -7.30 -12.23
C ILE A 398 -19.64 -6.74 -11.71
N TYR A 399 -19.82 -5.41 -11.78
CA TYR A 399 -21.05 -4.77 -11.33
C TYR A 399 -22.27 -5.28 -12.10
N LEU A 400 -22.16 -5.41 -13.43
CA LEU A 400 -23.22 -5.88 -14.30
C LEU A 400 -23.54 -7.35 -14.07
N ILE A 401 -22.53 -8.24 -13.99
CA ILE A 401 -22.71 -9.66 -13.71
C ILE A 401 -23.38 -9.85 -12.35
N ALA A 402 -22.90 -9.15 -11.32
CA ALA A 402 -23.44 -9.31 -9.98
C ALA A 402 -24.89 -8.80 -9.88
N ASN A 403 -25.21 -7.71 -10.59
CA ASN A 403 -26.59 -7.25 -10.78
C ASN A 403 -27.42 -8.27 -11.55
N LEU A 404 -26.94 -8.84 -12.65
CA LEU A 404 -27.65 -9.86 -13.42
C LEU A 404 -27.94 -11.14 -12.63
N ILE A 405 -26.98 -11.62 -11.83
CA ILE A 405 -27.18 -12.78 -10.96
C ILE A 405 -28.24 -12.45 -9.90
N SER A 406 -28.11 -11.28 -9.26
CA SER A 406 -29.10 -10.77 -8.29
C SER A 406 -30.50 -10.69 -8.91
N TYR A 407 -30.62 -10.12 -10.12
CA TYR A 407 -31.87 -9.99 -10.85
C TYR A 407 -32.47 -11.35 -11.19
N SER A 408 -31.67 -12.25 -11.75
CA SER A 408 -32.12 -13.57 -12.20
C SER A 408 -32.65 -14.41 -11.04
N LEU A 409 -31.94 -14.42 -9.92
CA LEU A 409 -32.31 -15.19 -8.75
C LEU A 409 -33.55 -14.60 -8.07
N ALA A 410 -33.65 -13.28 -7.96
CA ALA A 410 -34.83 -12.64 -7.37
C ALA A 410 -36.07 -12.75 -8.27
N ALA A 411 -35.92 -12.65 -9.60
CA ALA A 411 -36.99 -12.89 -10.56
C ALA A 411 -37.50 -14.34 -10.49
N LEU A 412 -36.61 -15.32 -10.34
CA LEU A 412 -36.99 -16.73 -10.18
C LEU A 412 -37.81 -16.96 -8.91
N ILE A 413 -37.42 -16.33 -7.81
CA ILE A 413 -38.13 -16.40 -6.53
C ILE A 413 -39.49 -15.68 -6.61
N ALA A 414 -39.52 -14.49 -7.18
CA ALA A 414 -40.75 -13.70 -7.34
C ALA A 414 -41.76 -14.38 -8.28
N ARG A 415 -41.30 -14.96 -9.39
CA ARG A 415 -42.14 -15.70 -10.33
C ARG A 415 -42.75 -16.95 -9.70
N ARG A 416 -41.96 -17.72 -8.93
CA ARG A 416 -42.44 -18.92 -8.25
C ARG A 416 -43.46 -18.62 -7.15
N LEU A 417 -43.31 -17.51 -6.44
CA LEU A 417 -44.12 -17.24 -5.24
C LEU A 417 -45.32 -16.33 -5.49
N HIS A 418 -45.25 -15.39 -6.43
CA HIS A 418 -46.18 -14.25 -6.45
C HIS A 418 -46.60 -13.72 -7.84
N GLY A 419 -46.17 -14.34 -8.94
CA GLY A 419 -46.63 -13.97 -10.29
C GLY A 419 -46.24 -12.55 -10.75
N ILE A 420 -45.24 -11.94 -10.13
CA ILE A 420 -44.71 -10.62 -10.52
C ILE A 420 -43.96 -10.75 -11.85
N ALA A 421 -44.16 -9.80 -12.77
CA ALA A 421 -43.46 -9.78 -14.04
C ALA A 421 -41.97 -9.49 -13.83
N VAL A 422 -41.11 -10.11 -14.65
CA VAL A 422 -39.66 -9.94 -14.57
C VAL A 422 -39.25 -8.48 -14.78
N GLU A 423 -39.95 -7.77 -15.67
CA GLU A 423 -39.73 -6.36 -16.04
C GLU A 423 -39.94 -5.39 -14.86
N ASP A 424 -40.97 -5.65 -14.04
CA ASP A 424 -41.26 -4.89 -12.82
C ASP A 424 -40.09 -4.97 -11.84
N PHE A 425 -39.49 -6.16 -11.72
CA PHE A 425 -38.39 -6.40 -10.81
C PHE A 425 -37.10 -5.71 -11.27
N PHE A 426 -36.81 -5.76 -12.58
CA PHE A 426 -35.67 -5.05 -13.17
C PHE A 426 -35.73 -3.54 -12.89
N THR A 427 -36.89 -2.93 -13.09
CA THR A 427 -37.10 -1.50 -12.85
C THR A 427 -36.82 -1.15 -11.40
N ILE A 428 -37.40 -1.91 -10.46
CA ILE A 428 -37.27 -1.63 -9.02
C ILE A 428 -35.83 -1.76 -8.57
N ASN A 429 -35.13 -2.82 -8.99
CA ASN A 429 -33.77 -3.02 -8.52
C ASN A 429 -32.82 -1.98 -9.13
N ALA A 430 -32.92 -1.70 -10.44
CA ALA A 430 -32.14 -0.64 -11.07
C ALA A 430 -32.37 0.73 -10.39
N MET A 431 -33.63 1.06 -10.10
CA MET A 431 -34.00 2.34 -9.46
C MET A 431 -33.60 2.42 -7.97
N ASN A 432 -33.48 1.29 -7.25
CA ASN A 432 -33.02 1.27 -5.87
C ASN A 432 -31.55 1.72 -5.72
N HIS A 433 -30.75 1.63 -6.78
CA HIS A 433 -29.37 2.09 -6.82
C HIS A 433 -29.21 3.58 -7.17
N THR A 434 -30.30 4.28 -7.51
CA THR A 434 -30.28 5.72 -7.80
C THR A 434 -29.55 6.60 -6.76
N PRO A 435 -29.61 6.33 -5.44
CA PRO A 435 -28.85 7.10 -4.46
C PRO A 435 -27.33 7.14 -4.69
N LEU A 436 -26.74 6.15 -5.37
CA LEU A 436 -25.32 6.16 -5.74
C LEU A 436 -24.97 7.34 -6.65
N GLY A 437 -25.93 7.85 -7.42
CA GLY A 437 -25.78 9.06 -8.24
C GLY A 437 -25.37 10.31 -7.44
N ALA A 438 -25.62 10.34 -6.12
CA ALA A 438 -25.18 11.43 -5.25
C ALA A 438 -23.64 11.55 -5.16
N MET A 439 -22.90 10.51 -5.57
CA MET A 439 -21.43 10.53 -5.62
C MET A 439 -20.88 11.27 -6.83
N LEU A 440 -21.68 11.47 -7.88
CA LEU A 440 -21.24 12.06 -9.14
C LEU A 440 -20.56 13.44 -8.98
N PRO A 441 -21.10 14.40 -8.20
CA PRO A 441 -20.43 15.68 -8.00
C PRO A 441 -19.05 15.54 -7.34
N MET A 442 -18.90 14.61 -6.38
CA MET A 442 -17.63 14.34 -5.70
C MET A 442 -16.58 13.81 -6.68
N VAL A 443 -16.97 12.90 -7.58
CA VAL A 443 -16.06 12.37 -8.62
C VAL A 443 -15.65 13.47 -9.62
N MET A 444 -16.58 14.37 -9.99
CA MET A 444 -16.32 15.44 -10.96
C MET A 444 -15.33 16.49 -10.45
N ILE A 445 -15.29 16.77 -9.15
CA ILE A 445 -14.37 17.77 -8.58
C ILE A 445 -12.96 17.22 -8.33
N ALA A 446 -12.80 15.89 -8.26
CA ALA A 446 -11.55 15.23 -7.89
C ALA A 446 -10.31 15.70 -8.68
N PRO A 447 -10.35 15.86 -10.02
CA PRO A 447 -9.17 16.27 -10.80
C PRO A 447 -8.69 17.70 -10.54
N GLY A 448 -9.51 18.53 -9.86
CA GLY A 448 -9.16 19.92 -9.53
C GLY A 448 -8.53 20.09 -8.14
N LEU A 449 -8.41 19.01 -7.37
CA LEU A 449 -7.92 19.05 -5.98
C LEU A 449 -6.39 18.87 -5.92
N ASN A 450 -5.78 19.44 -4.87
CA ASN A 450 -4.40 19.09 -4.51
C ASN A 450 -4.35 17.72 -3.81
N ARG A 451 -3.15 17.15 -3.60
CA ARG A 451 -3.02 15.77 -3.07
C ARG A 451 -3.68 15.58 -1.70
N SER A 452 -3.48 16.50 -0.75
CA SER A 452 -4.09 16.38 0.57
C SER A 452 -5.63 16.44 0.54
N GLN A 453 -6.20 17.30 -0.31
CA GLN A 453 -7.64 17.35 -0.54
C GLN A 453 -8.16 16.11 -1.26
N TYR A 454 -7.38 15.57 -2.20
CA TYR A 454 -7.69 14.35 -2.94
C TYR A 454 -7.82 13.14 -2.00
N ASP A 455 -6.88 12.97 -1.08
CA ASP A 455 -6.89 11.86 -0.13
C ASP A 455 -8.09 11.97 0.84
N ILE A 456 -8.41 13.18 1.32
CA ILE A 456 -9.61 13.44 2.13
C ILE A 456 -10.88 13.12 1.33
N LEU A 457 -10.96 13.55 0.07
CA LEU A 457 -12.09 13.25 -0.79
C LEU A 457 -12.25 11.74 -0.99
N ALA A 458 -11.16 11.00 -1.21
CA ALA A 458 -11.19 9.55 -1.37
C ALA A 458 -11.74 8.84 -0.12
N ILE A 459 -11.35 9.29 1.08
CA ILE A 459 -11.91 8.79 2.35
C ILE A 459 -13.42 9.06 2.42
N ILE A 460 -13.85 10.30 2.16
CA ILE A 460 -15.28 10.66 2.14
C ILE A 460 -16.03 9.81 1.11
N LEU A 461 -15.44 9.59 -0.06
CA LEU A 461 -16.02 8.82 -1.15
C LEU A 461 -16.14 7.33 -0.77
N ALA A 462 -15.14 6.76 -0.09
CA ALA A 462 -15.18 5.39 0.42
C ALA A 462 -16.30 5.20 1.45
N PHE A 463 -16.40 6.10 2.44
CA PHE A 463 -17.47 6.06 3.44
C PHE A 463 -18.85 6.29 2.83
N SER A 464 -18.96 7.26 1.92
CA SER A 464 -20.21 7.55 1.20
C SER A 464 -20.64 6.37 0.34
N TRP A 465 -19.70 5.71 -0.34
CA TRP A 465 -19.97 4.50 -1.10
C TRP A 465 -20.47 3.37 -0.21
N ALA A 466 -19.77 3.07 0.90
CA ALA A 466 -20.16 2.02 1.83
C ALA A 466 -21.56 2.29 2.42
N PHE A 467 -21.79 3.53 2.87
CA PHE A 467 -23.06 3.95 3.44
C PHE A 467 -24.21 3.88 2.42
N LEU A 468 -24.03 4.45 1.23
CA LEU A 468 -25.04 4.42 0.17
C LEU A 468 -25.29 2.99 -0.32
N SER A 469 -24.26 2.15 -0.34
CA SER A 469 -24.39 0.73 -0.68
C SER A 469 -25.26 -0.01 0.34
N ILE A 470 -24.98 0.13 1.64
CA ILE A 470 -25.82 -0.43 2.71
C ILE A 470 -27.24 0.11 2.62
N PHE A 471 -27.40 1.41 2.37
CA PHE A 471 -28.71 2.03 2.19
C PHE A 471 -29.47 1.43 1.00
N CYS A 472 -28.83 1.26 -0.16
CA CYS A 472 -29.41 0.61 -1.34
C CYS A 472 -29.81 -0.84 -1.05
N ILE A 473 -29.01 -1.58 -0.29
CA ILE A 473 -29.31 -2.96 0.14
C ILE A 473 -30.57 -2.98 1.01
N ILE A 474 -30.61 -2.18 2.08
CA ILE A 474 -31.75 -2.12 3.00
C ILE A 474 -33.02 -1.72 2.24
N ARG A 475 -32.89 -0.74 1.34
CA ARG A 475 -33.96 -0.28 0.48
C ARG A 475 -34.46 -1.40 -0.44
N GLY A 476 -33.56 -2.09 -1.13
CA GLY A 476 -33.90 -3.21 -2.00
C GLY A 476 -34.61 -4.34 -1.27
N ALA A 477 -34.08 -4.74 -0.11
CA ALA A 477 -34.66 -5.76 0.74
C ALA A 477 -36.08 -5.40 1.23
N ARG A 478 -36.29 -4.15 1.67
CA ARG A 478 -37.62 -3.68 2.08
C ARG A 478 -38.59 -3.61 0.91
N SER A 479 -38.13 -3.16 -0.25
CA SER A 479 -38.93 -3.10 -1.48
C SER A 479 -39.39 -4.49 -1.92
N PHE A 480 -38.53 -5.50 -1.74
CA PHE A 480 -38.90 -6.88 -1.96
C PHE A 480 -39.88 -7.41 -0.90
N ALA A 481 -39.64 -7.13 0.39
CA ALA A 481 -40.50 -7.58 1.47
C ALA A 481 -41.94 -7.04 1.34
N THR A 482 -42.09 -5.76 0.95
CA THR A 482 -43.40 -5.14 0.70
C THR A 482 -44.11 -5.77 -0.49
N LEU A 483 -43.37 -6.14 -1.54
CA LEU A 483 -43.89 -6.85 -2.70
C LEU A 483 -44.36 -8.27 -2.38
N THR A 484 -43.59 -9.02 -1.60
CA THR A 484 -43.88 -10.43 -1.29
C THR A 484 -44.78 -10.62 -0.05
N ARG A 485 -45.15 -9.53 0.63
CA ARG A 485 -45.95 -9.55 1.89
C ARG A 485 -45.40 -10.47 2.98
N ARG A 486 -44.09 -10.72 2.99
CA ARG A 486 -43.41 -11.51 4.03
C ARG A 486 -42.60 -10.56 4.91
N GLY A 487 -42.53 -10.86 6.22
CA GLY A 487 -41.68 -10.11 7.15
C GLY A 487 -40.21 -10.19 6.76
N LEU A 488 -39.42 -9.15 7.09
CA LEU A 488 -37.99 -9.07 6.76
C LEU A 488 -37.17 -10.31 7.19
N VAL A 489 -37.60 -11.00 8.26
CA VAL A 489 -36.85 -12.09 8.90
C VAL A 489 -36.88 -13.42 8.11
N ASN A 490 -37.90 -13.67 7.28
CA ASN A 490 -38.03 -14.92 6.50
C ASN A 490 -37.39 -14.86 5.10
N SER A 491 -36.51 -13.88 4.86
CA SER A 491 -35.98 -13.56 3.54
C SER A 491 -34.57 -14.11 3.34
N GLY A 492 -34.45 -15.40 2.99
CA GLY A 492 -33.26 -15.89 2.26
C GLY A 492 -32.97 -15.08 0.97
N THR A 493 -33.95 -14.26 0.54
CA THR A 493 -33.88 -13.22 -0.49
C THR A 493 -33.07 -11.97 -0.13
N PHE A 494 -32.74 -11.70 1.15
CA PHE A 494 -31.89 -10.56 1.54
C PHE A 494 -30.49 -10.69 0.92
N GLY A 495 -29.93 -11.89 0.88
CA GLY A 495 -28.63 -12.17 0.25
C GLY A 495 -28.65 -12.04 -1.29
N VAL A 496 -29.81 -12.22 -1.91
CA VAL A 496 -29.98 -12.16 -3.37
C VAL A 496 -29.94 -10.72 -3.87
N ILE A 497 -30.54 -9.78 -3.14
CA ILE A 497 -30.61 -8.36 -3.53
C ILE A 497 -29.35 -7.61 -3.12
N ALA A 498 -28.71 -8.06 -2.04
CA ALA A 498 -27.45 -7.49 -1.57
C ALA A 498 -26.22 -7.93 -2.40
N LEU A 499 -26.38 -8.93 -3.28
CA LEU A 499 -25.30 -9.62 -4.00
C LEU A 499 -24.32 -8.70 -4.77
N PRO A 500 -24.72 -7.63 -5.47
CA PRO A 500 -23.76 -6.82 -6.25
C PRO A 500 -22.76 -6.06 -5.39
N LEU A 501 -23.25 -5.55 -4.26
CA LEU A 501 -22.48 -4.76 -3.31
C LEU A 501 -21.79 -5.65 -2.29
N LEU A 502 -22.39 -6.78 -1.91
CA LEU A 502 -21.76 -7.83 -1.10
C LEU A 502 -20.75 -8.67 -1.88
N VAL A 503 -20.78 -8.76 -3.21
CA VAL A 503 -19.73 -9.42 -3.98
C VAL A 503 -18.51 -8.50 -4.08
N LEU A 504 -18.69 -7.18 -4.19
CA LEU A 504 -17.58 -6.22 -4.16
C LEU A 504 -17.01 -6.06 -2.75
N ALA A 505 -17.87 -5.82 -1.76
CA ALA A 505 -17.48 -5.77 -0.35
C ALA A 505 -17.02 -7.14 0.14
N GLY A 506 -17.60 -8.23 -0.35
CA GLY A 506 -17.26 -9.60 -0.01
C GLY A 506 -16.08 -10.15 -0.80
N LEU A 507 -15.63 -9.56 -1.90
CA LEU A 507 -14.30 -9.86 -2.45
C LEU A 507 -13.24 -9.33 -1.49
N ILE A 508 -13.42 -8.11 -0.99
CA ILE A 508 -12.58 -7.54 0.07
C ILE A 508 -12.74 -8.36 1.36
N LEU A 509 -13.98 -8.69 1.76
CA LEU A 509 -14.25 -9.41 3.01
C LEU A 509 -13.90 -10.91 2.94
N VAL A 510 -13.96 -11.58 1.78
CA VAL A 510 -13.55 -12.99 1.58
C VAL A 510 -12.04 -13.09 1.48
N LEU A 511 -11.38 -12.08 0.90
CA LEU A 511 -9.95 -11.89 1.10
C LEU A 511 -9.67 -11.67 2.59
N CYS A 512 -10.51 -10.95 3.35
CA CYS A 512 -10.30 -10.72 4.78
C CYS A 512 -10.82 -11.83 5.75
N LEU A 513 -11.72 -12.71 5.32
CA LEU A 513 -12.45 -13.70 6.14
C LEU A 513 -11.60 -14.86 6.69
N PRO A 514 -10.52 -15.34 6.03
CA PRO A 514 -9.64 -16.31 6.67
C PRO A 514 -8.80 -15.69 7.80
N TYR A 515 -8.81 -14.37 7.96
CA TYR A 515 -7.95 -13.67 8.90
C TYR A 515 -8.66 -13.44 10.25
N THR A 516 -7.94 -13.78 11.32
CA THR A 516 -8.43 -13.68 12.71
C THR A 516 -8.68 -12.22 13.11
N ARG A 517 -9.36 -12.01 14.25
CA ARG A 517 -9.56 -10.68 14.87
C ARG A 517 -8.26 -9.86 14.94
N GLU A 518 -7.13 -10.52 15.07
CA GLU A 518 -5.79 -9.94 15.24
C GLU A 518 -5.30 -9.25 13.96
N TYR A 519 -5.56 -9.83 12.80
CA TYR A 519 -5.23 -9.20 11.51
C TYR A 519 -6.06 -7.96 11.24
N ILE A 520 -7.33 -7.92 11.67
CA ILE A 520 -8.16 -6.71 11.56
C ILE A 520 -7.57 -5.57 12.40
N ILE A 521 -7.10 -5.87 13.61
CA ILE A 521 -6.42 -4.89 14.48
C ILE A 521 -5.11 -4.44 13.84
N PHE A 522 -4.32 -5.37 13.30
CA PHE A 522 -3.08 -5.03 12.60
C PHE A 522 -3.31 -4.15 11.38
N TRP A 523 -4.31 -4.45 10.53
CA TRP A 523 -4.65 -3.58 9.40
C TRP A 523 -5.14 -2.21 9.85
N TRP A 524 -5.87 -2.13 10.96
CA TRP A 524 -6.21 -0.85 11.57
C TRP A 524 -4.95 -0.08 12.00
N HIS A 525 -3.98 -0.74 12.64
CA HIS A 525 -2.69 -0.12 12.96
C HIS A 525 -1.96 0.32 11.69
N LEU A 526 -1.92 -0.49 10.63
CA LEU A 526 -1.28 -0.10 9.35
C LEU A 526 -1.91 1.11 8.67
N ILE A 527 -3.20 1.39 8.92
CA ILE A 527 -3.88 2.56 8.33
C ILE A 527 -3.68 3.81 9.20
N PHE A 528 -3.65 3.67 10.52
CA PHE A 528 -3.78 4.80 11.45
C PHE A 528 -2.56 5.05 12.36
N ARG A 529 -1.59 4.13 12.40
CA ARG A 529 -0.42 4.16 13.31
C ARG A 529 0.93 3.94 12.62
N ALA A 530 0.91 3.37 11.42
CA ALA A 530 2.06 3.34 10.52
C ALA A 530 2.11 4.65 9.74
#